data_AF-A0A822F6L1-F1
#
_entry.id   AF-A0A822F6L1-F1
#
_cell.length_a   1.000
_cell.length_b   1.000
_cell.length_c   1.000
_cell.angle_alpha   90.00
_cell.angle_beta   90.00
_cell.angle_gamma   90.00
#
_symmetry.space_group_name_H-M   'P 1'
#
loop_
_entity.id
_entity.type
_entity.pdbx_description
1 polymer ?
#
loop_
_entity_poly.entity_id
_entity_poly.type
_entity_poly.pdbx_seq_one_letter_code
_entity_poly.pdbx_strand_id
1 'polypeptide(L)'
;IIANGNIKADGASAELKEKYGLGYKLIIHKQNNSHTNDIKNALCHYLPELKIEIDIYGGDVVFRTNQQPNKQFIQALHHLETMKRENRIKDYGVQNSTMDDVFLKLTKDTNIENESESISVDTDTL
;
A
#
# COMPACT_ATOMS: atom_id res chain seq x y z
N ILE A 1 18.55 8.96 6.45
CA ILE A 1 17.52 9.83 5.81
C ILE A 1 17.53 11.18 6.49
N ILE A 2 17.54 12.27 5.71
CA ILE A 2 17.47 13.64 6.21
C ILE A 2 16.09 14.18 5.84
N ALA A 3 15.35 14.66 6.84
CA ALA A 3 14.07 15.35 6.66
C ALA A 3 14.09 16.59 7.54
N ASN A 4 13.66 17.74 6.99
CA ASN A 4 13.58 19.02 7.68
C ASN A 4 14.88 19.44 8.38
N GLY A 5 16.02 19.27 7.71
CA GLY A 5 17.33 19.70 8.23
C GLY A 5 17.91 18.85 9.37
N ASN A 6 17.26 17.76 9.77
CA ASN A 6 17.75 16.85 10.80
C ASN A 6 17.88 15.41 10.28
N ILE A 7 18.93 14.71 10.73
CA ILE A 7 19.14 13.28 10.45
C ILE A 7 18.12 12.50 11.28
N LYS A 8 17.07 11.97 10.64
CA LYS A 8 16.04 11.15 11.29
C LYS A 8 16.29 9.64 11.20
N ALA A 9 17.29 9.22 10.42
CA ALA A 9 17.67 7.82 10.36
C ALA A 9 19.17 7.70 10.05
N ASP A 10 19.92 7.27 11.06
CA ASP A 10 21.27 6.70 10.96
C ASP A 10 21.14 5.18 11.12
N GLY A 11 20.68 4.53 10.06
CA GLY A 11 20.43 3.09 10.05
C GLY A 11 20.66 2.54 8.65
N ALA A 12 21.15 1.31 8.54
CA ALA A 12 21.42 0.68 7.27
C ALA A 12 20.12 0.63 6.43
N SER A 13 20.18 0.78 5.10
CA SER A 13 19.00 0.77 4.23
C SER A 13 18.09 -0.47 4.41
N ALA A 14 18.59 -1.55 5.00
CA ALA A 14 17.81 -2.72 5.40
C ALA A 14 16.82 -2.44 6.54
N GLU A 15 17.21 -1.66 7.56
CA GLU A 15 16.38 -1.35 8.73
C GLU A 15 15.26 -0.37 8.38
N LEU A 16 15.48 0.51 7.40
CA LEU A 16 14.44 1.38 6.86
C LEU A 16 13.42 0.61 6.02
N LYS A 17 13.85 -0.45 5.32
CA LYS A 17 12.93 -1.39 4.65
C LYS A 17 12.20 -2.29 5.64
N GLU A 18 12.74 -2.55 6.81
CA GLU A 18 12.06 -3.34 7.84
C GLU A 18 11.08 -2.47 8.64
N LYS A 19 11.46 -1.23 8.95
CA LYS A 19 10.66 -0.26 9.72
C LYS A 19 9.63 0.50 8.88
N TYR A 20 9.88 0.67 7.57
CA TYR A 20 9.01 1.38 6.63
C TYR A 20 8.71 0.62 5.33
N GLY A 21 9.15 -0.64 5.19
CA GLY A 21 8.81 -1.45 4.03
C GLY A 21 7.32 -1.63 3.96
N LEU A 22 6.72 -1.08 2.92
CA LEU A 22 5.27 -1.04 2.73
C LEU A 22 4.71 -2.39 2.23
N GLY A 23 5.50 -3.45 2.33
CA GLY A 23 5.17 -4.79 1.89
C GLY A 23 5.19 -4.96 0.37
N TYR A 24 4.22 -5.72 -0.14
CA TYR A 24 4.07 -6.07 -1.55
C TYR A 24 2.79 -5.49 -2.12
N LYS A 25 2.84 -5.08 -3.38
CA LYS A 25 1.69 -4.67 -4.17
C LYS A 25 1.29 -5.80 -5.11
N LEU A 26 0.00 -6.14 -5.11
CA LEU A 26 -0.61 -7.02 -6.10
C LEU A 26 -1.47 -6.16 -7.02
N ILE A 27 -1.10 -6.13 -8.30
CA ILE A 27 -1.81 -5.40 -9.34
C ILE A 27 -2.65 -6.43 -10.09
N ILE A 28 -3.96 -6.20 -10.17
CA ILE A 28 -4.89 -7.12 -10.82
C ILE A 28 -5.70 -6.35 -11.85
N HIS A 29 -5.60 -6.80 -13.10
CA HIS A 29 -6.38 -6.28 -14.21
C HIS A 29 -7.75 -6.96 -14.21
N LYS A 30 -8.82 -6.22 -13.89
CA LYS A 30 -10.16 -6.78 -13.77
C LYS A 30 -10.73 -7.11 -15.15
N GLN A 31 -11.59 -8.13 -15.18
CA GLN A 31 -12.50 -8.36 -16.29
C GLN A 31 -13.71 -7.42 -16.15
N ASN A 32 -14.40 -7.07 -17.24
CA ASN A 32 -15.53 -6.12 -17.27
C ASN A 32 -16.64 -6.41 -16.22
N ASN A 33 -16.79 -7.66 -15.78
CA ASN A 33 -17.81 -8.10 -14.82
C ASN A 33 -17.22 -8.55 -13.46
N SER A 34 -15.95 -8.24 -13.18
CA SER A 34 -15.28 -8.69 -11.96
C SER A 34 -15.39 -7.63 -10.87
N HIS A 35 -15.92 -8.00 -9.70
CA HIS A 35 -16.01 -7.10 -8.56
C HIS A 35 -14.76 -7.18 -7.69
N THR A 36 -14.22 -6.01 -7.33
CA THR A 36 -13.05 -5.89 -6.46
C THR A 36 -13.21 -6.67 -5.15
N ASN A 37 -14.41 -6.66 -4.57
CA ASN A 37 -14.70 -7.38 -3.33
C ASN A 37 -14.59 -8.89 -3.47
N ASP A 38 -14.96 -9.48 -4.62
CA ASP A 38 -14.87 -10.92 -4.84
C ASP A 38 -13.41 -11.37 -4.92
N ILE A 39 -12.59 -10.57 -5.62
CA ILE A 39 -11.14 -10.78 -5.70
C ILE A 39 -10.53 -10.63 -4.31
N LYS A 40 -10.89 -9.58 -3.57
CA LYS A 40 -10.41 -9.34 -2.21
C LYS A 40 -10.76 -10.50 -1.29
N ASN A 41 -12.01 -10.97 -1.29
CA ASN A 41 -12.48 -12.05 -0.44
C ASN A 41 -11.74 -13.36 -0.74
N ALA A 42 -11.49 -13.66 -2.02
CA ALA A 42 -10.71 -14.81 -2.43
C ALA A 42 -9.26 -14.76 -1.91
N LEU A 43 -8.65 -13.57 -1.93
CA LEU A 43 -7.28 -13.37 -1.48
C LEU A 43 -7.14 -13.24 0.04
N CYS A 44 -8.14 -12.71 0.74
CA CYS A 44 -8.13 -12.54 2.19
C CYS A 44 -7.99 -13.86 2.95
N HIS A 45 -8.35 -15.00 2.35
CA HIS A 45 -8.12 -16.32 2.94
C HIS A 45 -6.62 -16.64 3.10
N TYR A 46 -5.78 -16.11 2.19
CA TYR A 46 -4.34 -16.34 2.16
C TYR A 46 -3.54 -15.14 2.70
N LEU A 47 -4.08 -13.94 2.52
CA LEU A 47 -3.48 -12.64 2.85
C LEU A 47 -4.47 -11.86 3.73
N PRO A 48 -4.54 -12.15 5.05
CA PRO A 48 -5.52 -11.52 5.94
C PRO A 48 -5.36 -10.00 6.06
N GLU A 49 -4.14 -9.48 5.91
CA GLU A 49 -3.83 -8.05 5.99
C GLU A 49 -3.92 -7.31 4.64
N LEU A 50 -4.63 -7.87 3.66
CA LEU A 50 -4.75 -7.29 2.33
C LEU A 50 -5.63 -6.02 2.34
N LYS A 51 -5.04 -4.89 1.96
CA LYS A 51 -5.72 -3.59 1.83
C LYS A 51 -5.86 -3.19 0.37
N ILE A 52 -6.97 -2.56 0.03
CA ILE A 52 -7.14 -1.93 -1.30
C ILE A 52 -6.40 -0.59 -1.24
N GLU A 53 -5.44 -0.39 -2.15
CA GLU A 53 -4.72 0.87 -2.30
C GLU A 53 -5.33 1.71 -3.42
N ILE A 54 -5.67 1.08 -4.55
CA ILE A 54 -6.28 1.72 -5.71
C ILE A 54 -7.36 0.80 -6.24
N ASP A 55 -8.53 1.35 -6.57
CA ASP A 55 -9.61 0.63 -7.25
C ASP A 55 -10.17 1.50 -8.38
N ILE A 56 -9.81 1.17 -9.62
CA ILE A 56 -10.30 1.88 -10.81
C ILE A 56 -11.57 1.17 -11.29
N TYR A 57 -12.67 1.91 -11.40
CA TYR A 57 -13.92 1.35 -11.91
C TYR A 57 -13.73 0.77 -13.32
N GLY A 58 -14.06 -0.51 -13.51
CA GLY A 58 -13.86 -1.22 -14.78
C GLY A 58 -12.40 -1.42 -15.21
N GLY A 59 -11.42 -1.07 -14.38
CA GLY A 59 -9.99 -1.13 -14.69
C GLY A 59 -9.20 -1.98 -13.71
N ASP A 60 -8.05 -1.47 -13.28
CA ASP A 60 -7.15 -2.21 -12.40
C ASP A 60 -7.50 -2.00 -10.93
N VAL A 61 -7.22 -3.02 -10.11
CA VAL A 61 -7.19 -2.91 -8.66
C VAL A 61 -5.78 -3.21 -8.16
N VAL A 62 -5.31 -2.37 -7.24
CA VAL A 62 -4.03 -2.53 -6.56
C VAL A 62 -4.30 -2.85 -5.10
N PHE A 63 -3.85 -4.03 -4.67
CA PHE A 63 -3.85 -4.43 -3.27
C PHE A 63 -2.46 -4.28 -2.66
N ARG A 64 -2.41 -3.98 -1.37
CA ARG A 64 -1.18 -3.93 -0.57
C ARG A 64 -1.25 -4.92 0.58
N THR A 65 -0.19 -5.67 0.79
CA THR A 65 -0.03 -6.56 1.95
C THR A 65 1.33 -6.35 2.59
N ASN A 66 1.37 -6.27 3.92
CA ASN A 66 2.62 -6.22 4.68
C ASN A 66 3.18 -7.62 4.98
N GLN A 67 2.48 -8.67 4.54
CA GLN A 67 2.89 -10.05 4.75
C GLN A 67 4.14 -10.37 3.93
N GLN A 68 5.16 -10.94 4.60
CA GLN A 68 6.35 -11.45 3.92
C GLN A 68 6.02 -12.67 3.05
N PRO A 69 6.75 -12.92 1.95
CA PRO A 69 6.48 -14.06 1.08
C PRO A 69 6.63 -15.36 1.86
N ASN A 70 5.52 -16.08 2.01
CA ASN A 70 5.43 -17.35 2.71
C ASN A 70 4.62 -18.34 1.88
N LYS A 71 4.37 -19.56 2.39
CA LYS A 71 3.59 -20.57 1.67
C LYS A 71 2.18 -20.08 1.29
N GLN A 72 1.53 -19.29 2.15
CA GLN A 72 0.21 -18.74 1.87
C GLN A 72 0.25 -17.68 0.75
N PHE A 73 1.31 -16.87 0.70
CA PHE A 73 1.52 -15.92 -0.39
C PHE A 73 1.61 -16.64 -1.74
N ILE A 74 2.38 -17.73 -1.81
CA ILE A 74 2.48 -18.56 -3.02
C ILE A 74 1.12 -19.18 -3.39
N GLN A 75 0.35 -19.66 -2.40
CA GLN A 75 -1.01 -20.16 -2.63
C GLN A 75 -1.95 -19.06 -3.18
N ALA A 76 -1.82 -17.82 -2.71
CA ALA A 76 -2.57 -16.69 -3.24
C ALA A 76 -2.25 -16.45 -4.73
N LEU A 77 -0.98 -16.55 -5.13
CA LEU A 77 -0.57 -16.42 -6.54
C LEU A 77 -1.14 -17.54 -7.41
N HIS A 78 -1.11 -18.80 -6.94
CA HIS A 78 -1.74 -19.91 -7.64
C HIS A 78 -3.26 -19.74 -7.77
N HIS A 79 -3.90 -19.18 -6.74
CA HIS A 79 -5.31 -18.85 -6.80
C HIS A 79 -5.61 -17.77 -7.85
N LEU A 80 -4.77 -16.73 -7.96
CA LEU A 80 -4.87 -15.73 -9.03
C LEU A 80 -4.68 -16.34 -10.42
N GLU A 81 -3.73 -17.26 -10.58
CA GLU A 81 -3.53 -17.98 -11.83
C GLU A 81 -4.77 -18.80 -12.22
N THR A 82 -5.42 -19.41 -11.24
CA THR A 82 -6.69 -20.14 -11.44
C THR A 82 -7.81 -19.18 -11.84
N MET A 83 -7.95 -18.04 -11.14
CA MET A 83 -8.93 -17.00 -11.50
C MET A 83 -8.71 -16.43 -12.90
N LYS A 84 -7.45 -16.30 -13.34
CA LYS A 84 -7.10 -15.91 -14.72
C LYS A 84 -7.57 -16.95 -15.71
N ARG A 85 -7.32 -18.24 -15.44
CA ARG A 85 -7.75 -19.37 -16.27
C ARG A 85 -9.28 -19.50 -16.37
N GLU A 86 -9.98 -19.13 -15.31
CA GLU A 86 -11.45 -19.06 -15.23
C GLU A 86 -12.03 -17.76 -15.85
N ASN A 87 -11.20 -16.90 -16.46
CA ASN A 87 -11.61 -15.59 -16.99
C ASN A 87 -12.26 -14.64 -15.96
N ARG A 88 -11.97 -14.82 -14.67
CA ARG A 88 -12.44 -13.93 -13.59
C ARG A 88 -11.59 -12.66 -13.47
N ILE A 89 -10.33 -12.74 -13.89
CA ILE A 89 -9.39 -11.62 -14.03
C ILE A 89 -8.71 -11.70 -15.39
N LYS A 90 -8.24 -10.57 -15.92
CA LYS A 90 -7.52 -10.51 -17.19
C LYS A 90 -6.05 -10.87 -17.01
N ASP A 91 -5.39 -10.26 -16.03
CA ASP A 91 -4.00 -10.53 -15.71
C ASP A 91 -3.67 -10.09 -14.27
N TYR A 92 -2.50 -10.48 -13.77
CA TYR A 92 -2.01 -10.06 -12.47
C TYR A 92 -0.48 -9.84 -12.46
N GLY A 93 -0.02 -8.96 -11.57
CA GLY A 93 1.38 -8.66 -11.34
C GLY A 93 1.68 -8.50 -9.85
N VAL A 94 2.91 -8.81 -9.46
CA VAL A 94 3.41 -8.63 -8.08
C VAL A 94 4.60 -7.69 -8.14
N GLN A 95 4.56 -6.63 -7.33
CA GLN A 95 5.64 -5.66 -7.22
C GLN A 95 6.08 -5.55 -5.76
N ASN A 96 7.40 -5.55 -5.54
CA ASN A 96 7.96 -5.18 -4.25
C ASN A 96 7.86 -3.67 -4.05
N SER A 97 7.63 -3.22 -2.81
CA SER A 97 7.71 -1.79 -2.51
C SER A 97 9.13 -1.30 -2.77
N THR A 98 9.24 -0.27 -3.60
CA THR A 98 10.52 0.36 -3.95
C THR A 98 10.90 1.43 -2.91
N MET A 99 12.15 1.90 -2.92
CA MET A 99 12.60 2.95 -2.01
C MET A 99 11.84 4.27 -2.24
N ASP A 100 11.38 4.50 -3.47
CA ASP A 100 10.51 5.62 -3.85
C ASP A 100 9.14 5.55 -3.15
N ASP A 101 8.54 4.37 -2.99
CA ASP A 101 7.28 4.19 -2.26
C ASP A 101 7.43 4.54 -0.77
N VAL A 102 8.57 4.15 -0.17
CA VAL A 102 8.91 4.48 1.23
C VAL A 102 9.10 5.99 1.39
N PHE A 103 9.80 6.62 0.45
CA PHE A 103 10.00 8.07 0.43
C PHE A 103 8.67 8.82 0.32
N LEU A 104 7.79 8.42 -0.61
CA LEU A 104 6.45 9.00 -0.78
C LEU A 104 5.58 8.84 0.48
N LYS A 105 5.64 7.70 1.17
CA LYS A 105 4.89 7.52 2.43
C LYS A 105 5.43 8.43 3.54
N LEU A 106 6.76 8.53 3.68
CA LEU A 106 7.40 9.40 4.66
C LEU A 106 7.06 10.88 4.44
N THR A 107 7.03 11.35 3.18
CA THR A 107 6.64 12.73 2.85
C THR A 107 5.15 12.99 3.07
N LYS A 108 4.27 12.00 2.81
CA LYS A 108 2.82 12.14 3.09
C LYS A 108 2.52 12.18 4.58
N ASP A 109 3.21 11.38 5.39
CA ASP A 109 2.99 11.36 6.85
C ASP A 109 3.59 12.59 7.55
N THR A 110 4.58 13.28 6.95
CA THR A 110 5.11 14.55 7.50
C THR A 110 4.23 15.77 7.19
N ASN A 111 3.26 15.66 6.28
CA ASN A 111 2.44 16.79 5.87
C ASN A 111 1.11 16.93 6.64
N ILE A 112 0.88 16.10 7.66
CA ILE A 112 -0.37 16.10 8.46
C ILE A 112 -0.19 16.67 9.88
N GLU A 113 1.05 16.93 10.33
CA GLU A 113 1.31 17.49 11.68
C GLU A 113 1.68 18.98 11.70
N ASN A 114 1.26 19.79 10.71
CA ASN A 114 1.42 21.26 10.77
C ASN A 114 0.21 21.99 10.18
N GLU A 115 -0.97 21.85 10.80
CA GLU A 115 -2.01 22.89 10.70
C GLU A 115 -2.86 22.94 11.98
N SER A 116 -2.19 23.10 13.11
CA SER A 116 -2.84 23.52 14.36
C SER A 116 -1.90 24.43 15.14
N GLU A 117 -1.64 25.62 14.61
CA GLU A 117 -1.25 26.77 15.44
C GLU A 117 -2.44 27.71 15.55
N SER A 118 -3.01 27.67 16.75
CA SER A 118 -4.03 28.53 17.32
C SER A 118 -3.72 30.01 17.09
N ILE A 119 -4.62 30.75 16.45
CA ILE A 119 -4.63 32.21 16.55
C ILE A 119 -5.40 32.54 17.84
N SER A 120 -4.70 32.74 18.95
CA SER A 120 -5.23 33.48 20.09
C SER A 120 -5.23 34.97 19.72
N VAL A 121 -6.38 35.51 19.35
CA VAL A 121 -6.56 36.96 19.22
C VAL A 121 -6.77 37.51 20.62
N ASP A 122 -5.70 37.97 21.26
CA ASP A 122 -5.80 38.90 22.38
C ASP A 122 -6.29 40.24 21.82
N THR A 123 -7.60 40.48 21.90
CA THR A 123 -8.15 41.82 21.82
C THR A 123 -8.05 42.48 23.20
N ASP A 124 -7.07 43.37 23.38
CA ASP A 124 -7.14 44.42 24.41
C ASP A 124 -6.73 45.78 23.82
N THR A 125 -7.76 46.61 23.66
CA THR A 125 -7.87 48.03 24.05
C THR A 125 -6.72 49.01 23.70
N LEU A 126 -7.02 49.94 22.79
CA LEU A 126 -6.83 51.38 23.01
C LEU A 126 -7.75 52.22 22.11
#